data_AF-A0A942G291-F1
#
_entry.id   AF-A0A942G291-F1
#
_cell.length_a   1.000
_cell.length_b   1.000
_cell.length_c   1.000
_cell.angle_alpha   90.00
_cell.angle_beta   90.00
_cell.angle_gamma   90.00
#
_symmetry.space_group_name_H-M   'P 1'
#
loop_
_entity.id
_entity.type
_entity.pdbx_description
1 polymer ?
#
loop_
_entity_poly.entity_id
_entity_poly.type
_entity_poly.pdbx_seq_one_letter_code
_entity_poly.pdbx_strand_id
1 'polypeptide(L)'
;MKAPLLAGLLLTGSGLHAQEAPVADPMIPVRHGYAFDRPELLQQQRIFGLAHGVHLLLSACHDKNENADAAQRAYASWHERQREAIGAVRAALAAHHFGAQAGQAQWQDVARALGLRETVYPSLGAISLQEACATLPAALAQERYDFAAQLDTPRDAARE
;
A
#
# COMPACT_ATOMS: atom_id res chain seq x y z
N MET A 1 -61.21 2.00 39.30
CA MET A 1 -61.12 1.17 38.08
C MET A 1 -60.37 1.96 37.00
N LYS A 2 -59.23 1.41 36.55
CA LYS A 2 -58.45 1.66 35.32
C LYS A 2 -58.25 3.09 34.78
N ALA A 3 -57.00 3.55 34.83
CA ALA A 3 -56.39 4.47 33.86
C ALA A 3 -55.17 3.77 33.23
N PRO A 4 -54.96 3.82 31.89
CA PRO A 4 -53.68 3.48 31.27
C PRO A 4 -52.98 4.73 30.70
N LEU A 5 -51.75 4.98 31.14
CA LEU A 5 -50.49 4.80 30.40
C LEU A 5 -50.27 5.85 29.30
N LEU A 6 -49.40 6.83 29.61
CA LEU A 6 -48.75 7.71 28.64
C LEU A 6 -47.23 7.53 28.74
N ALA A 7 -46.65 7.48 27.55
CA ALA A 7 -45.30 7.11 27.20
C ALA A 7 -44.24 8.14 27.61
N GLY A 8 -42.99 7.69 27.70
CA GLY A 8 -41.83 8.57 27.83
C GLY A 8 -40.53 7.82 28.10
N LEU A 9 -40.06 6.99 27.17
CA LEU A 9 -38.65 6.57 27.16
C LEU A 9 -37.85 7.58 26.32
N LEU A 10 -37.11 8.45 27.00
CA LEU A 10 -36.08 9.29 26.39
C LEU A 10 -34.80 8.44 26.26
N LEU A 11 -34.50 7.98 25.05
CA LEU A 11 -33.19 7.41 24.70
C LEU A 11 -32.22 8.56 24.41
N THR A 12 -31.37 8.90 25.37
CA THR A 12 -30.22 9.77 25.14
C THR A 12 -29.16 9.00 24.37
N GLY A 13 -29.14 9.14 23.05
CA GLY A 13 -28.06 8.66 22.20
C GLY A 13 -26.82 9.54 22.37
N SER A 14 -25.84 9.07 23.13
CA SER A 14 -24.49 9.63 23.14
C SER A 14 -23.82 9.34 21.81
N GLY A 15 -23.88 10.29 20.88
CA GLY A 15 -23.07 10.27 19.67
C GLY A 15 -21.60 10.48 20.03
N LEU A 16 -20.81 9.41 20.00
CA LEU A 16 -19.36 9.53 19.85
C LEU A 16 -19.08 10.11 18.46
N HIS A 17 -18.83 11.42 18.39
CA HIS A 17 -18.13 11.97 17.23
C HIS A 17 -16.69 11.45 17.26
N ALA A 18 -16.37 10.53 16.34
CA ALA A 18 -15.00 10.26 15.98
C ALA A 18 -14.39 11.59 15.49
N GLN A 19 -13.46 12.15 16.26
CA GLN A 19 -12.65 13.28 15.79
C GLN A 19 -11.72 12.74 14.70
N GLU A 20 -12.00 13.12 13.47
CA GLU A 20 -11.11 12.88 12.34
C GLU A 20 -9.82 13.65 12.62
N ALA A 21 -8.73 12.93 12.88
CA ALA A 21 -7.44 13.55 13.14
C ALA A 21 -7.03 14.39 11.93
N PRO A 22 -6.43 15.58 12.13
CA PRO A 22 -5.98 16.40 11.02
C PRO A 22 -4.99 15.60 10.16
N VAL A 23 -5.26 15.54 8.85
CA VAL A 23 -4.35 14.94 7.86
C VAL A 23 -3.07 15.75 7.91
N ALA A 24 -1.96 15.11 8.30
CA ALA A 24 -0.65 15.77 8.37
C ALA A 24 -0.22 16.25 6.97
N ASP A 25 0.42 17.42 6.91
CA ASP A 25 0.91 17.97 5.66
C ASP A 25 1.93 17.02 4.99
N PRO A 26 1.88 16.86 3.66
CA PRO A 26 2.87 16.09 2.91
C PRO A 26 4.29 16.50 3.20
N MET A 27 5.18 15.53 3.45
CA MET A 27 6.59 15.83 3.59
C MET A 27 7.21 16.27 2.26
N ILE A 28 8.07 17.28 2.30
CA ILE A 28 8.80 17.76 1.12
C ILE A 28 10.09 16.94 0.98
N PRO A 29 10.27 16.17 -0.10
CA PRO A 29 11.48 15.39 -0.28
C PRO A 29 12.65 16.28 -0.74
N VAL A 30 13.87 15.94 -0.32
CA VAL A 30 15.12 16.56 -0.80
C VAL A 30 15.51 16.07 -2.20
N ARG A 31 14.94 14.95 -2.65
CA ARG A 31 15.18 14.37 -3.98
C ARG A 31 13.89 13.78 -4.53
N HIS A 32 13.63 13.98 -5.81
CA HIS A 32 12.43 13.50 -6.49
C HIS A 32 12.77 12.46 -7.56
N GLY A 33 11.81 11.56 -7.82
CA GLY A 33 11.85 10.64 -8.95
C GLY A 33 12.84 9.48 -8.79
N TYR A 34 13.13 8.83 -9.91
CA TYR A 34 13.98 7.64 -9.96
C TYR A 34 15.47 7.99 -9.92
N ALA A 35 16.25 7.19 -9.19
CA ALA A 35 17.69 7.35 -9.07
C ALA A 35 18.42 6.52 -10.13
N PHE A 36 18.27 6.89 -11.41
CA PHE A 36 18.81 6.12 -12.55
C PHE A 36 20.33 5.91 -12.53
N ASP A 37 21.05 6.73 -11.77
CA ASP A 37 22.49 6.64 -11.55
C ASP A 37 22.88 5.61 -10.47
N ARG A 38 21.93 5.03 -9.75
CA ARG A 38 22.17 4.09 -8.64
C ARG A 38 21.34 2.82 -8.78
N PRO A 39 21.91 1.77 -9.40
CA PRO A 39 21.20 0.52 -9.70
C PRO A 39 20.55 -0.15 -8.47
N GLU A 40 21.19 -0.08 -7.31
CA GLU A 40 20.65 -0.57 -6.04
C GLU A 40 19.34 0.11 -5.67
N LEU A 41 19.33 1.43 -5.75
CA LEU A 41 18.14 2.21 -5.44
C LEU A 41 17.06 1.99 -6.49
N LEU A 42 17.40 1.84 -7.77
CA LEU A 42 16.41 1.51 -8.80
C LEU A 42 15.71 0.18 -8.51
N GLN A 43 16.46 -0.84 -8.08
CA GLN A 43 15.87 -2.10 -7.68
C GLN A 43 14.88 -1.91 -6.51
N GLN A 44 15.28 -1.15 -5.50
CA GLN A 44 14.42 -0.82 -4.36
C GLN A 44 13.20 0.02 -4.77
N GLN A 45 13.36 1.00 -5.67
CA GLN A 45 12.26 1.82 -6.20
C GLN A 45 11.27 0.96 -7.01
N ARG A 46 11.76 -0.02 -7.78
CA ARG A 46 10.92 -0.99 -8.48
C ARG A 46 10.14 -1.87 -7.50
N ILE A 47 10.80 -2.42 -6.48
CA ILE A 47 10.15 -3.25 -5.45
C ILE A 47 9.07 -2.44 -4.72
N PHE A 48 9.39 -1.21 -4.29
CA PHE A 48 8.42 -0.33 -3.65
C PHE A 48 7.22 -0.03 -4.56
N GLY A 49 7.47 0.27 -5.84
CA GLY A 49 6.41 0.51 -6.82
C GLY A 49 5.49 -0.71 -7.02
N LEU A 50 6.05 -1.92 -7.05
CA LEU A 50 5.26 -3.15 -7.11
C LEU A 50 4.42 -3.36 -5.84
N ALA A 51 5.02 -3.19 -4.66
CA ALA A 51 4.32 -3.30 -3.39
C ALA A 51 3.18 -2.28 -3.28
N HIS A 52 3.44 -1.04 -3.70
CA HIS A 52 2.46 0.03 -3.74
C HIS A 52 1.31 -0.30 -4.70
N GLY A 53 1.60 -0.77 -5.92
CA GLY A 53 0.58 -1.18 -6.88
C GLY A 53 -0.30 -2.33 -6.38
N VAL A 54 0.29 -3.32 -5.70
CA VAL A 54 -0.46 -4.41 -5.05
C VAL A 54 -1.40 -3.88 -3.97
N HIS A 55 -0.94 -2.94 -3.15
CA HIS A 55 -1.78 -2.29 -2.13
C HIS A 55 -2.95 -1.53 -2.76
N LEU A 56 -2.71 -0.74 -3.81
CA LEU A 56 -3.76 -0.02 -4.51
C LEU A 56 -4.79 -0.96 -5.16
N LEU A 57 -4.33 -2.06 -5.76
CA LEU A 57 -5.22 -3.06 -6.33
C LEU A 57 -6.09 -3.70 -5.24
N LEU A 58 -5.49 -4.11 -4.11
CA LEU A 58 -6.24 -4.66 -2.99
C LEU A 58 -7.33 -3.70 -2.50
N SER A 59 -6.99 -2.41 -2.27
CA SER A 59 -7.97 -1.41 -1.86
C SER A 59 -9.12 -1.31 -2.86
N ALA A 60 -8.83 -1.26 -4.17
CA ALA A 60 -9.88 -1.23 -5.18
C ALA A 60 -10.74 -2.50 -5.21
N CYS A 61 -10.15 -3.68 -5.00
CA CYS A 61 -10.90 -4.94 -4.90
C CYS A 61 -11.88 -4.91 -3.73
N HIS A 62 -11.49 -4.37 -2.58
CA HIS A 62 -12.38 -4.20 -1.42
C HIS A 62 -13.46 -3.16 -1.66
N ASP A 63 -13.08 -1.98 -2.17
CA ASP A 63 -14.00 -0.86 -2.39
C ASP A 63 -15.15 -1.24 -3.34
N LYS A 64 -14.90 -2.15 -4.28
CA LYS A 64 -15.89 -2.65 -5.25
C LYS A 64 -16.40 -4.05 -4.94
N ASN A 65 -15.92 -4.68 -3.87
CA ASN A 65 -16.21 -6.05 -3.51
C ASN A 65 -15.92 -7.08 -4.63
N GLU A 66 -14.92 -6.80 -5.47
CA GLU A 66 -14.51 -7.64 -6.60
C GLU A 66 -13.46 -8.65 -6.12
N ASN A 67 -13.85 -9.93 -5.97
CA ASN A 67 -12.97 -10.99 -5.45
C ASN A 67 -12.28 -10.63 -4.11
N ALA A 68 -12.88 -9.72 -3.33
CA ALA A 68 -12.26 -9.06 -2.17
C ALA A 68 -11.68 -10.04 -1.15
N ASP A 69 -12.43 -11.10 -0.82
CA ASP A 69 -11.99 -12.12 0.14
C ASP A 69 -10.76 -12.91 -0.33
N ALA A 70 -10.74 -13.31 -1.60
CA ALA A 70 -9.63 -14.06 -2.16
C ALA A 70 -8.38 -13.17 -2.29
N ALA A 71 -8.57 -11.93 -2.76
CA ALA A 71 -7.55 -10.90 -2.83
C ALA A 71 -6.95 -10.60 -1.45
N GLN A 72 -7.79 -10.41 -0.42
CA GLN A 72 -7.35 -10.14 0.95
C GLN A 72 -6.53 -11.27 1.54
N ARG A 73 -6.97 -12.53 1.39
CA ARG A 73 -6.21 -13.67 1.89
C ARG A 73 -4.87 -13.81 1.21
N ALA A 74 -4.83 -13.66 -0.11
CA ALA A 74 -3.59 -13.70 -0.88
C ALA A 74 -2.63 -12.58 -0.46
N TYR A 75 -3.13 -11.35 -0.36
CA TYR A 75 -2.36 -10.20 0.10
C TYR A 75 -1.81 -10.40 1.50
N ALA A 76 -2.63 -10.81 2.47
CA ALA A 76 -2.18 -10.99 3.85
C ALA A 76 -1.06 -12.04 3.94
N SER A 77 -1.22 -13.17 3.25
CA SER A 77 -0.20 -14.22 3.21
C SER A 77 1.09 -13.74 2.55
N TRP A 78 0.99 -13.05 1.42
CA TRP A 78 2.13 -12.49 0.70
C TRP A 78 2.84 -11.39 1.50
N HIS A 79 2.10 -10.43 2.05
CA HIS A 79 2.63 -9.31 2.81
C HIS A 79 3.37 -9.78 4.06
N GLU A 80 2.88 -10.81 4.76
CA GLU A 80 3.60 -11.37 5.90
C GLU A 80 4.98 -11.93 5.49
N ARG A 81 5.05 -12.68 4.39
CA ARG A 81 6.34 -13.19 3.87
C ARG A 81 7.29 -12.08 3.43
N GLN A 82 6.76 -10.96 2.93
CA GLN A 82 7.55 -9.86 2.35
C GLN A 82 7.76 -8.69 3.32
N ARG A 83 7.27 -8.78 4.56
CA ARG A 83 7.22 -7.68 5.54
C ARG A 83 8.58 -7.03 5.78
N GLU A 84 9.61 -7.85 5.98
CA GLU A 84 10.97 -7.36 6.24
C GLU A 84 11.58 -6.70 5.01
N ALA A 85 11.46 -7.32 3.83
CA ALA A 85 11.95 -6.77 2.57
C ALA A 85 11.29 -5.42 2.22
N ILE A 86 9.95 -5.33 2.34
CA ILE A 86 9.20 -4.10 2.12
C ILE A 86 9.60 -3.02 3.13
N GLY A 87 9.78 -3.40 4.40
CA GLY A 87 10.23 -2.49 5.46
C GLY A 87 11.62 -1.90 5.19
N ALA A 88 12.58 -2.75 4.81
CA ALA A 88 13.94 -2.35 4.46
C ALA A 88 13.97 -1.43 3.23
N VAL A 89 13.22 -1.78 2.17
CA VAL A 89 13.08 -0.96 0.97
C VAL A 89 12.51 0.41 1.30
N ARG A 90 11.40 0.47 2.06
CA ARG A 90 10.81 1.75 2.47
C ARG A 90 11.81 2.61 3.25
N ALA A 91 12.54 2.01 4.19
CA ALA A 91 13.53 2.73 4.99
C ALA A 91 14.68 3.29 4.14
N ALA A 92 15.21 2.49 3.20
CA ALA A 92 16.26 2.92 2.28
C ALA A 92 15.80 4.08 1.38
N LEU A 93 14.59 3.99 0.84
CA LEU A 93 14.01 5.05 0.01
C LEU A 93 13.69 6.31 0.83
N ALA A 94 13.19 6.16 2.06
CA ALA A 94 12.99 7.28 2.96
C ALA A 94 14.30 8.02 3.26
N ALA A 95 15.37 7.27 3.57
CA ALA A 95 16.70 7.83 3.77
C ALA A 95 17.20 8.60 2.54
N HIS A 96 16.97 8.04 1.35
CA HIS A 96 17.35 8.69 0.10
C HIS A 96 16.58 9.98 -0.18
N HIS A 97 15.25 9.94 -0.06
CA HIS A 97 14.37 11.02 -0.49
C HIS A 97 14.18 12.12 0.56
N PHE A 98 14.39 11.83 1.85
CA PHE A 98 14.10 12.77 2.95
C PHE A 98 15.29 13.05 3.87
N GLY A 99 16.42 12.35 3.72
CA GLY A 99 17.64 12.62 4.47
C GLY A 99 17.43 12.59 5.99
N ALA A 100 17.70 13.71 6.67
CA ALA A 100 17.55 13.81 8.13
C ALA A 100 16.11 13.58 8.63
N GLN A 101 15.11 13.78 7.78
CA GLN A 101 13.70 13.58 8.12
C GLN A 101 13.19 12.16 7.81
N ALA A 102 14.05 11.26 7.34
CA ALA A 102 13.65 9.92 6.91
C ALA A 102 12.85 9.11 7.96
N GLY A 103 13.14 9.29 9.26
CA GLY A 103 12.39 8.61 10.32
C GLY A 103 10.93 9.06 10.46
N GLN A 104 10.56 10.20 9.86
CA GLN A 104 9.19 10.74 9.87
C GLN A 104 8.42 10.37 8.60
N ALA A 105 9.12 10.02 7.51
CA ALA A 105 8.52 9.73 6.21
C ALA A 105 7.61 8.52 6.28
N GLN A 106 6.35 8.73 5.91
CA GLN A 106 5.36 7.67 5.82
C GLN A 106 5.35 7.04 4.42
N TRP A 107 4.58 5.96 4.26
CA TRP A 107 4.47 5.23 3.00
C TRP A 107 4.07 6.14 1.83
N GLN A 108 3.07 6.98 2.05
CA GLN A 108 2.55 7.92 1.06
C GLN A 108 3.56 9.00 0.66
N ASP A 109 4.45 9.40 1.57
CA ASP A 109 5.48 10.39 1.26
C ASP A 109 6.51 9.79 0.30
N VAL A 110 6.93 8.55 0.53
CA VAL A 110 7.82 7.82 -0.39
C VAL A 110 7.14 7.61 -1.75
N ALA A 111 5.86 7.21 -1.78
CA ALA A 111 5.11 7.05 -3.02
C ALA A 111 5.03 8.36 -3.83
N ARG A 112 4.78 9.48 -3.16
CA ARG A 112 4.73 10.81 -3.77
C ARG A 112 6.10 11.28 -4.25
N ALA A 113 7.17 11.02 -3.49
CA ALA A 113 8.54 11.35 -3.89
C ALA A 113 8.94 10.63 -5.20
N LEU A 114 8.42 9.42 -5.41
CA LEU A 114 8.61 8.62 -6.63
C LEU A 114 7.62 8.96 -7.76
N GLY A 115 6.62 9.81 -7.51
CA GLY A 115 5.57 10.13 -8.49
C GLY A 115 4.63 8.97 -8.79
N LEU A 116 4.42 8.04 -7.84
CA LEU A 116 3.50 6.92 -8.01
C LEU A 116 2.04 7.39 -7.98
N ARG A 117 1.16 6.62 -8.63
CA ARG A 117 -0.29 6.88 -8.65
C ARG A 117 -0.88 6.69 -7.27
N GLU A 118 -1.95 7.41 -6.95
CA GLU A 118 -2.71 7.24 -5.70
C GLU A 118 -3.89 6.27 -5.84
N THR A 119 -4.22 5.86 -7.07
CA THR A 119 -5.27 4.88 -7.37
C THR A 119 -4.81 3.91 -8.46
N VAL A 120 -5.41 2.71 -8.50
CA VAL A 120 -5.05 1.68 -9.48
C VAL A 120 -5.67 1.93 -10.86
N TYR A 121 -6.80 2.63 -10.94
CA TYR A 121 -7.63 2.72 -12.16
C TYR A 121 -6.86 3.23 -13.40
N PRO A 122 -6.02 4.28 -13.33
CA PRO A 122 -5.25 4.72 -14.48
C PRO A 122 -4.24 3.66 -14.98
N SER A 123 -3.81 2.75 -14.10
CA SER A 123 -2.83 1.71 -14.39
C SER A 123 -3.44 0.41 -14.91
N LEU A 124 -4.76 0.20 -14.76
CA LEU A 124 -5.44 -1.00 -15.26
C LEU A 124 -5.50 -1.06 -16.79
N GLY A 125 -5.53 0.09 -17.47
CA GLY A 125 -5.62 0.15 -18.92
C GLY A 125 -6.88 -0.55 -19.44
N ALA A 126 -6.70 -1.61 -20.25
CA ALA A 126 -7.79 -2.39 -20.81
C ALA A 126 -8.28 -3.54 -19.91
N ILE A 127 -7.56 -3.84 -18.81
CA ILE A 127 -7.91 -4.93 -17.89
C ILE A 127 -9.01 -4.44 -16.96
N SER A 128 -10.08 -5.23 -16.81
CA SER A 128 -11.14 -4.89 -15.88
C SER A 128 -10.67 -5.04 -14.43
N LEU A 129 -11.26 -4.26 -13.49
CA LEU A 129 -10.95 -4.42 -12.07
C LEU A 129 -11.27 -5.85 -11.59
N GLN A 130 -12.38 -6.43 -12.03
CA GLN A 130 -12.77 -7.80 -11.71
C GLN A 130 -11.68 -8.81 -12.11
N GLU A 131 -11.17 -8.72 -13.34
CA GLU A 131 -10.11 -9.60 -13.84
C GLU A 131 -8.79 -9.41 -13.09
N ALA A 132 -8.41 -8.16 -12.82
CA ALA A 132 -7.22 -7.86 -12.04
C ALA A 132 -7.31 -8.42 -10.61
N CYS A 133 -8.46 -8.28 -9.95
CA CYS A 133 -8.70 -8.82 -8.62
C CYS A 133 -8.75 -10.36 -8.61
N ALA A 134 -9.36 -10.98 -9.62
CA ALA A 134 -9.44 -12.43 -9.74
C ALA A 134 -8.07 -13.08 -9.92
N THR A 135 -7.14 -12.40 -10.61
CA THR A 135 -5.81 -12.92 -10.92
C THR A 135 -4.76 -12.59 -9.86
N LEU A 136 -5.06 -11.68 -8.92
CA LEU A 136 -4.13 -11.25 -7.87
C LEU A 136 -3.50 -12.41 -7.08
N PRO A 137 -4.24 -13.45 -6.63
CA PRO A 137 -3.64 -14.57 -5.91
C PRO A 137 -2.56 -15.30 -6.72
N ALA A 138 -2.82 -15.56 -8.00
CA ALA A 138 -1.86 -16.22 -8.89
C ALA A 138 -0.65 -15.31 -9.17
N ALA A 139 -0.87 -14.01 -9.32
CA ALA A 139 0.21 -13.05 -9.51
C ALA A 139 1.16 -13.01 -8.31
N LEU A 140 0.64 -12.91 -7.08
CA LEU A 140 1.44 -12.82 -5.85
C LEU A 140 2.24 -14.09 -5.52
N ALA A 141 1.97 -15.20 -6.21
CA ALA A 141 2.75 -16.43 -6.11
C ALA A 141 3.97 -16.47 -7.04
N GLN A 142 4.12 -15.50 -7.96
CA GLN A 142 5.23 -15.47 -8.91
C GLN A 142 6.51 -14.88 -8.32
N GLU A 143 7.67 -15.33 -8.79
CA GLU A 143 9.00 -14.90 -8.33
C GLU A 143 9.20 -13.37 -8.38
N ARG A 144 8.59 -12.69 -9.37
CA ARG A 144 8.65 -11.22 -9.47
C ARG A 144 8.01 -10.48 -8.28
N TYR A 145 7.22 -11.15 -7.46
CA TYR A 145 6.65 -10.65 -6.21
C TYR A 145 7.31 -11.24 -4.96
N ASP A 146 8.34 -12.06 -5.11
CA ASP A 146 9.23 -12.45 -4.03
C ASP A 146 10.35 -11.41 -3.90
N PHE A 147 10.14 -10.42 -3.04
CA PHE A 147 11.06 -9.30 -2.88
C PHE A 147 12.27 -9.66 -2.03
N ALA A 148 12.11 -10.53 -1.05
CA ALA A 148 13.23 -11.06 -0.27
C ALA A 148 14.24 -11.73 -1.20
N ALA A 149 13.79 -12.67 -2.05
CA ALA A 149 14.66 -13.33 -3.02
C ALA A 149 15.32 -12.35 -4.02
N GLN A 150 14.60 -11.31 -4.45
CA GLN A 150 15.15 -10.29 -5.35
C GLN A 150 16.26 -9.46 -4.69
N LEU A 151 16.16 -9.18 -3.39
CA LEU A 151 17.18 -8.42 -2.66
C LEU A 151 18.41 -9.27 -2.29
N ASP A 152 18.22 -10.58 -2.13
CA ASP A 152 19.29 -11.53 -1.77
C ASP A 152 20.14 -11.98 -2.97
N THR A 153 19.67 -11.78 -4.20
CA THR A 153 20.37 -12.23 -5.41
C THR A 153 21.69 -11.46 -5.60
N PRO A 154 22.87 -12.12 -5.56
CA PRO A 154 24.15 -11.49 -5.82
C PRO A 154 24.19 -10.94 -7.25
N ARG A 155 24.55 -9.66 -7.40
CA ARG A 155 24.46 -8.93 -8.68
C ARG A 155 25.43 -9.40 -9.78
N ASP A 156 26.33 -10.33 -9.45
CA ASP A 156 27.29 -10.91 -10.39
C ASP A 156 26.67 -11.97 -11.31
N ALA A 157 25.53 -12.57 -10.93
CA ALA A 157 24.85 -13.59 -11.74
C ALA A 157 23.98 -13.03 -12.89
N ALA A 158 23.82 -11.70 -12.98
CA ALA A 158 22.95 -11.04 -13.96
C ALA A 158 23.72 -10.37 -15.12
N ARG A 159 25.03 -10.64 -15.24
CA ARG A 159 25.92 -10.03 -16.26
C ARG A 159 26.58 -11.04 -17.21
N GLU A 160 26.13 -12.30 -17.22
CA GLU A 160 26.59 -13.31 -18.18
C GLU A 160 25.64 -13.48 -19.37
#